data_AF-X1L3F0-F1
#
_entry.id   AF-X1L3F0-F1
#
_cell.length_a   1.000
_cell.length_b   1.000
_cell.length_c   1.000
_cell.angle_alpha   90.00
_cell.angle_beta   90.00
_cell.angle_gamma   90.00
#
_symmetry.space_group_name_H-M   'P 1'
#
loop_
_entity.id
_entity.type
_entity.pdbx_description
1 polymer ?
#
loop_
_entity_poly.entity_id
_entity_poly.type
_entity_poly.pdbx_seq_one_letter_code
_entity_poly.pdbx_strand_id
1 'polypeptide(L)'
;MALKALARGAWEKDEKRNWSKCWYAPVDSFEEASLALRFTLSLPVTSAVSPSHAELLWLTCDIADSFKTISPEEKDVLKNRSQSIDTILQELKICYQIGT
;
A
#
# COMPACT_ATOMS: atom_id res chain seq x y z
N MET A 1 6.89 3.06 12.56
CA MET A 1 5.43 3.05 12.31
C MET A 1 5.18 3.26 10.82
N ALA A 2 4.25 2.50 10.22
CA ALA A 2 3.86 2.61 8.82
C ALA A 2 2.41 3.13 8.71
N LEU A 3 2.24 4.36 8.22
CA LEU A 3 0.94 5.05 8.18
C LEU A 3 0.07 4.69 6.98
N LYS A 4 0.67 4.15 5.91
CA LYS A 4 0.04 3.89 4.61
C LYS A 4 0.26 2.44 4.18
N ALA A 5 0.08 1.50 5.10
CA ALA A 5 0.42 0.08 4.89
C ALA A 5 -0.36 -0.59 3.74
N LEU A 6 -1.58 -0.12 3.46
CA LEU A 6 -2.45 -0.61 2.39
C LEU A 6 -2.54 0.34 1.19
N ALA A 7 -1.62 1.29 1.04
CA ALA A 7 -1.60 2.17 -0.13
C ALA A 7 -0.98 1.46 -1.34
N ARG A 8 -1.74 1.37 -2.43
CA ARG A 8 -1.23 0.90 -3.73
C ARG A 8 -0.50 2.04 -4.44
N GLY A 9 -1.20 3.15 -4.68
CA GLY A 9 -0.67 4.29 -5.43
C GLY A 9 -1.64 5.45 -5.56
N ALA A 10 -1.33 6.40 -6.43
CA ALA A 10 -2.28 7.43 -6.83
C ALA A 10 -3.48 6.79 -7.56
N TRP A 11 -4.65 7.43 -7.45
CA TRP A 11 -5.79 7.07 -8.29
C TRP A 11 -5.46 7.35 -9.76
N GLU A 12 -5.78 6.42 -10.65
CA GLU A 12 -5.65 6.65 -12.09
C GLU A 12 -6.67 7.68 -12.57
N LYS A 13 -6.38 8.29 -13.73
CA LYS A 13 -7.30 9.24 -14.35
C LYS A 13 -8.57 8.49 -14.74
N ASP A 14 -9.72 9.02 -14.32
CA ASP A 14 -11.05 8.46 -14.58
C ASP A 14 -11.36 7.11 -13.88
N GLU A 15 -10.53 6.68 -12.93
CA GLU A 15 -10.79 5.48 -12.12
C GLU A 15 -11.96 5.70 -11.15
N LYS A 16 -12.84 4.69 -11.04
CA LYS A 16 -13.96 4.73 -10.10
C LYS A 16 -13.47 4.57 -8.67
N ARG A 17 -13.60 5.64 -7.88
CA ARG A 17 -13.22 5.65 -6.46
C ARG A 17 -14.27 4.93 -5.60
N ASN A 18 -14.09 3.62 -5.42
CA ASN A 18 -14.96 2.81 -4.56
C ASN A 18 -14.75 3.08 -3.06
N TRP A 19 -13.64 3.73 -2.70
CA TRP A 19 -13.29 4.06 -1.32
C TRP A 19 -13.37 5.58 -1.06
N SER A 20 -14.56 6.08 -0.74
CA SER A 20 -14.82 7.53 -0.62
C SER A 20 -13.92 8.30 0.35
N LYS A 21 -13.46 7.67 1.44
CA LYS A 21 -12.54 8.25 2.43
C LYS A 21 -11.05 8.12 2.07
N CYS A 22 -10.70 7.37 1.03
CA CYS A 22 -9.32 7.17 0.60
C CYS A 22 -8.92 8.19 -0.47
N TRP A 23 -8.01 9.08 -0.14
CA TRP A 23 -7.45 10.07 -1.08
C TRP A 23 -6.38 9.49 -2.01
N TYR A 24 -6.05 8.22 -1.86
CA TYR A 24 -5.16 7.41 -2.69
C TYR A 24 -5.85 6.07 -3.00
N ALA A 25 -5.41 5.37 -4.04
CA ALA A 25 -5.88 4.03 -4.33
C ALA A 25 -5.33 3.05 -3.27
N PRO A 26 -6.17 2.45 -2.42
CA PRO A 26 -5.71 1.34 -1.60
C PRO A 26 -5.55 0.08 -2.47
N VAL A 27 -4.93 -0.95 -1.90
CA VAL A 27 -5.00 -2.32 -2.44
C VAL A 27 -6.46 -2.76 -2.63
N ASP A 28 -6.71 -3.57 -3.66
CA ASP A 28 -8.08 -3.89 -4.11
C ASP A 28 -8.53 -5.31 -3.81
N SER A 29 -7.59 -6.20 -3.48
CA SER A 29 -7.84 -7.64 -3.31
C SER A 29 -7.18 -8.16 -2.03
N PHE A 30 -7.72 -9.26 -1.51
CA PHE A 30 -7.18 -9.90 -0.31
C PHE A 30 -5.71 -10.31 -0.51
N GLU A 31 -5.37 -10.87 -1.66
CA GLU A 31 -4.00 -11.29 -1.97
C GLU A 31 -3.02 -10.10 -2.01
N GLU A 32 -3.41 -9.00 -2.65
CA GLU A 32 -2.57 -7.79 -2.71
C GLU A 32 -2.42 -7.17 -1.33
N ALA A 33 -3.51 -7.06 -0.56
CA ALA A 33 -3.49 -6.56 0.81
C ALA A 33 -2.62 -7.42 1.73
N SER A 34 -2.71 -8.75 1.59
CA SER A 34 -1.90 -9.70 2.34
C SER A 34 -0.42 -9.50 2.06
N LEU A 35 -0.06 -9.40 0.79
CA LEU A 35 1.32 -9.17 0.37
C LEU A 35 1.86 -7.82 0.87
N ALA A 36 1.08 -6.74 0.74
CA ALA A 36 1.44 -5.40 1.19
C ALA A 36 1.62 -5.32 2.72
N LEU A 37 0.70 -5.90 3.49
CA LEU A 37 0.76 -5.91 4.95
C LEU A 37 1.91 -6.80 5.45
N ARG A 38 2.08 -8.00 4.88
CA ARG A 38 3.18 -8.90 5.22
C ARG A 38 4.53 -8.28 4.94
N PHE A 39 4.68 -7.59 3.80
CA PHE A 39 5.87 -6.80 3.50
C PHE A 39 6.09 -5.71 4.55
N THR A 40 5.08 -4.90 4.83
CA THR A 40 5.16 -3.78 5.78
C THR A 40 5.57 -4.24 7.18
N LEU A 41 4.96 -5.32 7.69
CA LEU A 41 5.24 -5.86 9.02
C LEU A 41 6.55 -6.67 9.08
N SER A 42 7.13 -7.03 7.94
CA SER A 42 8.47 -7.64 7.88
C SER A 42 9.60 -6.62 7.94
N LEU A 43 9.30 -5.31 7.87
CA LEU A 43 10.24 -4.21 8.06
C LEU A 43 10.36 -3.88 9.57
N PRO A 44 11.43 -3.18 10.01
CA PRO A 44 11.59 -2.78 11.41
C PRO A 44 10.63 -1.65 11.79
N VAL A 45 9.33 -1.94 11.84
CA VAL A 45 8.26 -1.01 12.21
C VAL A 45 7.50 -1.53 13.43
N THR A 46 7.11 -0.62 14.32
CA THR A 46 6.33 -0.95 15.52
C THR A 46 4.86 -1.25 15.22
N SER A 47 4.32 -0.68 14.14
CA SER A 47 2.90 -0.73 13.82
C SER A 47 2.65 -0.43 12.34
N ALA A 48 1.54 -0.95 11.82
CA ALA A 48 0.98 -0.67 10.51
C ALA A 48 -0.47 -0.18 10.68
N VAL A 49 -0.81 0.96 10.09
CA VAL A 49 -2.11 1.61 10.26
C VAL A 49 -3.00 1.34 9.04
N SER A 50 -4.24 0.91 9.28
CA SER A 50 -5.24 0.70 8.24
C SER A 50 -5.87 2.03 7.77
N PRO A 51 -6.43 2.10 6.55
CA PRO A 51 -7.23 3.23 6.12
C PRO A 51 -8.53 3.38 6.93
N SER A 52 -9.17 4.55 6.87
CA SER A 52 -10.36 4.92 7.68
C SER A 52 -11.70 4.29 7.23
N HIS A 53 -11.65 3.16 6.53
CA HIS A 53 -12.82 2.32 6.21
C HIS A 53 -12.75 1.04 7.05
N ALA A 54 -13.88 0.66 7.65
CA ALA A 54 -13.92 -0.45 8.60
C ALA A 54 -13.63 -1.79 7.90
N GLU A 55 -14.09 -1.93 6.66
CA GLU A 55 -13.86 -3.09 5.81
C GLU A 55 -12.36 -3.35 5.61
N LEU A 56 -11.56 -2.29 5.43
CA LEU A 56 -10.10 -2.39 5.30
C LEU A 56 -9.41 -2.66 6.64
N LEU A 57 -9.98 -2.19 7.75
CA LEU A 57 -9.52 -2.53 9.10
C LEU A 57 -9.71 -4.03 9.37
N TRP A 58 -10.92 -4.55 9.15
CA TRP A 58 -11.22 -5.98 9.36
C TRP A 58 -10.38 -6.87 8.46
N LEU A 59 -10.24 -6.51 7.17
CA LEU A 59 -9.32 -7.17 6.25
C LEU A 59 -7.88 -7.21 6.80
N THR A 60 -7.40 -6.10 7.37
CA THR A 60 -6.07 -6.03 7.98
C THR A 60 -5.95 -6.99 9.16
N CYS A 61 -6.97 -7.08 10.01
CA CYS A 61 -7.01 -8.01 11.14
C CYS A 61 -6.96 -9.48 10.67
N ASP A 62 -7.79 -9.85 9.68
CA ASP A 62 -7.83 -11.22 9.14
C ASP A 62 -6.47 -11.65 8.57
N ILE A 63 -5.77 -10.74 7.89
CA ILE A 63 -4.42 -10.98 7.37
C ILE A 63 -3.41 -11.08 8.53
N ALA A 64 -3.52 -10.20 9.54
CA ALA A 64 -2.61 -10.18 10.68
C ALA A 64 -2.70 -11.47 11.52
N ASP A 65 -3.90 -12.02 11.68
CA ASP A 65 -4.14 -13.29 12.39
C ASP A 65 -3.45 -14.49 11.70
N SER A 66 -3.28 -14.41 10.38
CA SER A 66 -2.61 -15.42 9.56
C SER A 66 -1.21 -15.00 9.10
N PHE A 67 -0.60 -14.03 9.79
CA PHE A 67 0.66 -13.41 9.36
C PHE A 67 1.77 -14.44 9.19
N LYS A 68 2.44 -14.33 8.04
CA LYS A 68 3.71 -15.00 7.76
C LYS A 68 4.67 -13.97 7.20
N THR A 69 5.94 -14.06 7.56
CA THR A 69 6.97 -13.22 6.95
C THR A 69 6.95 -13.38 5.44
N ILE A 70 7.16 -12.29 4.71
CA ILE A 70 7.21 -12.31 3.25
C ILE A 70 8.49 -13.01 2.75
N SER A 71 8.38 -13.85 1.72
CA SER A 71 9.51 -14.56 1.12
C SER A 71 10.36 -13.64 0.22
N PRO A 72 11.61 -14.00 -0.13
CA PRO A 72 12.40 -13.27 -1.11
C PRO A 72 11.72 -13.14 -2.47
N GLU A 73 11.08 -14.20 -2.95
CA GLU A 73 10.39 -14.25 -4.24
C GLU A 73 9.18 -13.31 -4.25
N GLU A 74 8.40 -13.32 -3.15
CA GLU A 74 7.28 -12.41 -2.93
C GLU A 74 7.73 -10.93 -2.90
N LYS A 75 8.91 -10.63 -2.35
CA LYS A 75 9.49 -9.28 -2.39
C LYS A 75 9.85 -8.86 -3.82
N ASP A 76 10.40 -9.76 -4.62
CA ASP A 76 10.72 -9.47 -6.03
C ASP A 76 9.45 -9.22 -6.86
N VAL A 77 8.37 -9.97 -6.59
CA VAL A 77 7.05 -9.70 -7.18
C VAL A 77 6.57 -8.29 -6.86
N LEU A 78 6.63 -7.86 -5.59
CA LEU A 78 6.27 -6.49 -5.19
C LEU A 78 7.12 -5.44 -5.88
N LYS A 79 8.44 -5.65 -5.93
CA LYS A 79 9.39 -4.73 -6.57
C LYS A 79 9.11 -4.54 -8.05
N ASN A 80 8.74 -5.61 -8.75
CA ASN A 80 8.39 -5.56 -10.16
C ASN A 80 7.05 -4.84 -10.39
N ARG A 81 6.03 -5.15 -9.57
CA ARG A 81 4.73 -4.47 -9.64
C ARG A 81 4.84 -2.97 -9.38
N SER A 82 5.67 -2.56 -8.41
CA SER A 82 5.82 -1.16 -8.03
C SER A 82 6.41 -0.27 -9.12
N GLN A 83 7.10 -0.83 -10.14
CA GLN A 83 7.67 -0.03 -11.23
C GLN A 83 6.61 0.66 -12.11
N SER A 84 5.41 0.08 -12.16
CA SER A 84 4.32 0.55 -13.02
C SER A 84 3.28 1.42 -12.30
N ILE A 85 3.46 1.67 -11.00
CA ILE A 85 2.47 2.34 -10.16
C ILE A 85 2.88 3.80 -9.92
N ASP A 86 1.96 4.72 -10.17
CA ASP A 86 2.16 6.12 -9.83
C ASP A 86 2.15 6.34 -8.31
N THR A 87 3.15 7.07 -7.84
CA THR A 87 3.29 7.39 -6.42
C THR A 87 2.19 8.33 -5.94
N ILE A 88 1.74 8.17 -4.69
CA ILE A 88 0.78 9.10 -4.07
C ILE A 88 1.33 10.53 -3.86
N LEU A 89 2.65 10.71 -3.94
CA LEU A 89 3.34 11.99 -3.73
C LEU A 89 3.47 12.76 -5.06
N GLN A 90 2.35 13.26 -5.59
CA GLN A 90 2.32 14.00 -6.86
C GLN A 90 3.18 15.29 -6.83
N GLU A 91 3.35 15.93 -5.67
CA GLU A 91 4.08 17.20 -5.52
C GLU A 91 5.62 17.05 -5.54
N LEU A 92 6.17 15.86 -5.28
CA LEU A 92 7.63 15.67 -5.28
C LEU A 92 8.25 15.60 -6.68
N LYS A 93 7.45 15.40 -7.74
CA LYS A 93 7.94 15.51 -9.12
C LYS A 93 8.43 16.93 -9.43
N ILE A 94 7.83 17.96 -8.82
CA ILE A 94 8.23 19.36 -9.00
C ILE A 94 9.55 19.61 -8.28
N CYS A 95 9.67 19.23 -7.00
CA CYS A 95 10.90 19.46 -6.23
C CYS A 95 12.14 18.73 -6.77
N TYR A 96 12.00 17.55 -7.38
CA TYR A 96 13.13 16.83 -7.98
C TYR A 96 13.62 17.45 -9.30
N GLN A 97 12.79 18.25 -9.99
CA GLN A 97 13.15 18.92 -11.24
C GLN A 97 13.81 20.30 -11.05
N ILE A 98 13.73 20.88 -9.85
CA ILE A 98 14.34 22.19 -9.51
C ILE A 98 15.70 22.05 -8.78
N GLY A 99 16.21 20.82 -8.64
CA GLY A 99 17.40 20.48 -7.87
C GLY A 99 18.60 19.98 -8.69
N THR A 100 18.74 20.43 -9.95
CA THR A 100 19.96 20.26 -10.76
C THR A 100 20.41 21.58 -11.33
#